data_AF-A0A7W5LLB3-F1
#
_entry.id   AF-A0A7W5LLB3-F1
#
_cell.length_a   1.000
_cell.length_b   1.000
_cell.length_c   1.000
_cell.angle_alpha   90.00
_cell.angle_beta   90.00
_cell.angle_gamma   90.00
#
_symmetry.space_group_name_H-M   'P 1'
#
loop_
_entity.id
_entity.type
_entity.pdbx_description
1 polymer ?
#
loop_
_entity_poly.entity_id
_entity_poly.type
_entity_poly.pdbx_seq_one_letter_code
_entity_poly.pdbx_strand_id
1 'polypeptide(L)'
;MAVIAPYYGRIVALASSASDTDESFRRVLNFAQIQRTYCLWGVMPGSVSDEDSPFNECSHAYLAAAKMTLVQMRTMKDERAPAGDLISEIDAALVRNNLSFILCRFSGESFNTADLIRPQLAGIVLHAKSLAATMLTLLTAVVGLWWTARLLRTRPGW
;
A
#
# COMPACT_ATOMS: atom_id res chain seq x y z
N MET A 1 0.85 5.47 -9.88
CA MET A 1 1.41 4.96 -8.60
C MET A 1 2.01 3.54 -8.66
N ALA A 2 1.81 2.76 -9.74
CA ALA A 2 2.31 1.38 -9.84
C ALA A 2 3.83 1.23 -9.59
N VAL A 3 4.65 2.20 -10.05
CA VAL A 3 6.10 2.19 -9.80
C VAL A 3 6.46 2.42 -8.34
N ILE A 4 5.65 3.18 -7.60
CA ILE A 4 5.92 3.48 -6.18
C ILE A 4 5.57 2.28 -5.29
N ALA A 5 4.59 1.45 -5.69
CA ALA A 5 4.08 0.36 -4.87
C ALA A 5 5.15 -0.62 -4.35
N PRO A 6 6.10 -1.10 -5.18
CA PRO A 6 7.21 -1.95 -4.69
C PRO A 6 8.13 -1.25 -3.68
N TYR A 7 8.23 0.08 -3.73
CA TYR A 7 9.12 0.85 -2.87
C TYR A 7 8.47 1.30 -1.56
N TYR A 8 7.15 1.18 -1.40
CA TYR A 8 6.45 1.66 -0.21
C TYR A 8 7.13 1.22 1.10
N GLY A 9 7.51 -0.06 1.19
CA GLY A 9 8.16 -0.59 2.40
C GLY A 9 9.48 0.11 2.72
N ARG A 10 10.32 0.35 1.69
CA ARG A 10 11.59 1.06 1.83
C ARG A 10 11.39 2.53 2.16
N ILE A 11 10.39 3.16 1.56
CA ILE A 11 10.02 4.56 1.84
C ILE A 11 9.61 4.71 3.31
N VAL A 12 8.68 3.87 3.78
CA VAL A 12 8.20 3.93 5.17
C VAL A 12 9.29 3.57 6.16
N ALA A 13 10.14 2.58 5.86
CA ALA A 13 11.27 2.23 6.72
C ALA A 13 12.23 3.43 6.89
N LEU A 14 12.63 4.05 5.78
CA LEU A 14 13.50 5.23 5.78
C LEU A 14 12.85 6.42 6.52
N ALA A 15 11.58 6.68 6.26
CA ALA A 15 10.84 7.77 6.90
C ALA A 15 10.61 7.53 8.40
N SER A 16 10.41 6.28 8.82
CA SER A 16 10.18 5.94 10.24
C SER A 16 11.44 6.05 11.07
N SER A 17 12.63 5.88 10.47
CA SER A 17 13.92 6.07 11.13
C SER A 17 14.43 7.51 11.13
N ALA A 18 13.73 8.45 10.50
CA ALA A 18 14.16 9.84 10.41
C ALA A 18 14.16 10.55 11.77
N SER A 19 15.20 11.38 11.99
CA SER A 19 15.43 12.15 13.21
C SER A 19 15.05 13.63 13.06
N ASP A 20 15.29 14.25 11.89
CA ASP A 20 15.05 15.69 11.65
C ASP A 20 13.61 15.95 11.16
N THR A 21 12.60 15.58 11.97
CA THR A 21 11.19 15.61 11.56
C THR A 21 10.36 16.71 12.23
N ASP A 22 9.38 17.25 11.51
CA ASP A 22 8.33 18.14 12.04
C ASP A 22 6.95 17.47 12.13
N GLU A 23 5.95 18.17 12.68
CA GLU A 23 4.58 17.67 12.83
C GLU A 23 3.91 17.37 11.48
N SER A 24 4.19 18.18 10.45
CA SER A 24 3.62 18.03 9.11
C SER A 24 4.08 16.72 8.48
N PHE A 25 5.39 16.45 8.51
CA PHE A 25 6.00 15.21 8.06
C PHE A 25 5.41 14.00 8.77
N ARG A 26 5.33 14.05 10.11
CA ARG A 26 4.79 12.94 10.90
C ARG A 26 3.32 12.69 10.59
N ARG A 27 2.51 13.72 10.33
CA ARG A 27 1.11 13.55 9.90
C ARG A 27 0.99 12.84 8.56
N VAL A 28 1.80 13.22 7.57
CA VAL A 28 1.77 12.57 6.25
C VAL A 28 2.24 11.11 6.34
N LEU A 29 3.30 10.83 7.10
CA LEU A 29 3.78 9.46 7.34
C LEU A 29 2.71 8.61 8.05
N ASN A 30 2.08 9.15 9.09
CA ASN A 30 1.02 8.46 9.81
C ASN A 30 -0.18 8.19 8.91
N PHE A 31 -0.60 9.17 8.09
CA PHE A 31 -1.65 8.97 7.11
C PHE A 31 -1.28 7.86 6.12
N ALA A 32 -0.05 7.83 5.58
CA ALA A 32 0.40 6.78 4.67
C ALA A 32 0.33 5.37 5.29
N GLN A 33 0.63 5.25 6.59
CA GLN A 33 0.56 3.97 7.31
C GLN A 33 -0.87 3.56 7.62
N ILE A 34 -1.69 4.46 8.16
CA ILE A 34 -3.10 4.21 8.51
C ILE A 34 -3.92 3.93 7.25
N GLN A 35 -3.79 4.75 6.21
CA GLN A 35 -4.50 4.55 4.95
C GLN A 35 -4.18 3.18 4.34
N ARG A 36 -2.93 2.72 4.46
CA ARG A 36 -2.53 1.38 4.01
C ARG A 36 -3.23 0.27 4.82
N THR A 37 -3.42 0.41 6.13
CA THR A 37 -4.16 -0.59 6.91
C THR A 37 -5.63 -0.64 6.51
N TYR A 38 -6.26 0.52 6.25
CA TYR A 38 -7.64 0.58 5.72
C TYR A 38 -7.77 -0.05 4.33
N CYS A 39 -6.71 -0.03 3.53
CA CYS A 39 -6.63 -0.69 2.23
C CYS A 39 -6.14 -2.14 2.30
N LEU A 40 -6.35 -2.84 3.42
CA LEU A 40 -5.93 -4.23 3.64
C LEU A 40 -4.44 -4.45 3.33
N TRP A 41 -3.59 -3.53 3.78
CA TRP A 41 -2.14 -3.56 3.54
C TRP A 41 -1.71 -3.54 2.07
N GLY A 42 -2.64 -3.25 1.15
CA GLY A 42 -2.39 -3.30 -0.29
C GLY A 42 -2.29 -4.72 -0.86
N VAL A 43 -2.85 -5.73 -0.16
CA VAL A 43 -2.75 -7.14 -0.59
C VAL A 43 -3.75 -7.52 -1.69
N MET A 44 -4.77 -6.69 -1.94
CA MET A 44 -5.80 -6.99 -2.92
C MET A 44 -5.22 -6.96 -4.34
N PRO A 45 -5.39 -8.01 -5.16
CA PRO A 45 -4.82 -8.04 -6.51
C PRO A 45 -5.40 -6.94 -7.39
N GLY A 46 -4.53 -6.33 -8.20
CA GLY A 46 -4.91 -5.24 -9.09
C GLY A 46 -5.24 -3.93 -8.37
N SER A 47 -5.03 -3.82 -7.05
CA SER A 47 -5.39 -2.62 -6.29
C SER A 47 -4.69 -1.34 -6.73
N VAL A 48 -3.64 -1.39 -7.55
CA VAL A 48 -2.95 -0.20 -8.05
C VAL A 48 -3.09 -0.04 -9.56
N SER A 49 -3.03 -1.16 -10.30
CA SER A 49 -2.97 -1.18 -11.76
C SER A 49 -4.32 -1.35 -12.46
N ASP A 50 -5.34 -1.79 -11.74
CA ASP A 50 -6.69 -2.04 -12.28
C ASP A 50 -7.63 -0.92 -11.84
N GLU A 51 -8.05 -0.05 -12.77
CA GLU A 51 -8.87 1.13 -12.44
C GLU A 51 -10.24 0.76 -11.87
N ASP A 52 -10.77 -0.41 -12.23
CA ASP A 52 -12.07 -0.90 -11.78
C ASP A 52 -11.97 -1.63 -10.43
N SER A 53 -10.76 -1.75 -9.88
CA SER A 53 -10.60 -2.36 -8.56
C SER A 53 -11.24 -1.49 -7.48
N PRO A 54 -12.05 -2.06 -6.58
CA PRO A 54 -12.65 -1.33 -5.46
C PRO A 54 -11.62 -0.81 -4.44
N PHE A 55 -10.35 -1.19 -4.59
CA PHE A 55 -9.23 -0.74 -3.78
C PHE A 55 -8.33 0.24 -4.52
N ASN A 56 -8.66 0.63 -5.76
CA ASN A 56 -7.80 1.48 -6.59
C ASN A 56 -7.53 2.82 -5.92
N GLU A 57 -8.56 3.62 -5.74
CA GLU A 57 -8.50 4.96 -5.14
C GLU A 57 -7.75 4.96 -3.79
N CYS A 58 -8.15 4.07 -2.89
CA CYS A 58 -7.56 3.99 -1.55
C CYS A 58 -6.07 3.57 -1.61
N SER A 59 -5.68 2.75 -2.59
CA SER A 59 -4.28 2.38 -2.79
C SER A 59 -3.45 3.50 -3.36
N HIS A 60 -4.01 4.29 -4.30
CA HIS A 60 -3.36 5.50 -4.77
C HIS A 60 -3.19 6.52 -3.64
N ALA A 61 -4.15 6.62 -2.71
CA ALA A 61 -4.06 7.52 -1.56
C ALA A 61 -2.84 7.23 -0.65
N TYR A 62 -2.64 5.99 -0.20
CA TYR A 62 -1.48 5.68 0.67
C TYR A 62 -0.14 5.76 -0.10
N LEU A 63 -0.13 5.45 -1.40
CA LEU A 63 1.07 5.54 -2.23
C LEU A 63 1.46 6.99 -2.52
N ALA A 64 0.47 7.86 -2.75
CA ALA A 64 0.68 9.29 -2.88
C ALA A 64 1.24 9.87 -1.58
N ALA A 65 0.68 9.50 -0.42
CA ALA A 65 1.19 9.93 0.88
C ALA A 65 2.62 9.45 1.16
N ALA A 66 2.94 8.19 0.83
CA ALA A 66 4.31 7.68 0.94
C ALA A 66 5.27 8.44 0.02
N LYS A 67 4.87 8.71 -1.23
CA LYS A 67 5.65 9.54 -2.16
C LYS A 67 5.88 10.95 -1.59
N MET A 68 4.85 11.58 -1.05
CA MET A 68 4.97 12.92 -0.45
C MET A 68 5.91 12.92 0.75
N THR A 69 5.84 11.89 1.59
CA THR A 69 6.80 11.69 2.70
C THR A 69 8.23 11.67 2.16
N LEU A 70 8.51 10.85 1.15
CA LEU A 70 9.84 10.76 0.54
C LEU A 70 10.32 12.10 -0.06
N VAL A 71 9.42 12.85 -0.71
CA VAL A 71 9.74 14.15 -1.28
C VAL A 71 10.10 15.18 -0.20
N GLN A 72 9.38 15.18 0.93
CA GLN A 72 9.70 16.05 2.07
C GLN A 72 11.07 15.73 2.68
N MET A 73 11.50 14.46 2.70
CA MET A 73 12.83 14.09 3.21
C MET A 73 14.00 14.73 2.45
N ARG A 74 13.77 15.23 1.23
CA ARG A 74 14.80 15.98 0.48
C ARG A 74 15.17 17.32 1.11
N THR A 75 14.28 17.88 1.94
CA THR A 75 14.50 19.15 2.63
C THR A 75 15.02 18.96 4.05
N MET A 76 15.02 17.72 4.56
CA MET A 76 15.51 17.36 5.90
C MET A 76 17.02 17.13 5.86
N LYS A 77 17.75 17.62 6.87
CA LYS A 77 19.20 17.72 6.82
C LYS A 77 19.89 16.35 6.72
N ASP A 78 19.51 15.42 7.60
CA ASP A 78 20.18 14.13 7.75
C ASP A 78 19.66 13.08 6.74
N GLU A 79 18.43 13.28 6.26
CA GLU A 79 17.71 12.35 5.40
C GLU A 79 17.77 12.71 3.92
N ARG A 80 18.27 13.91 3.57
CA ARG A 80 18.37 14.38 2.18
C ARG A 80 19.13 13.42 1.28
N ALA A 81 20.28 12.92 1.74
CA ALA A 81 21.10 12.00 0.96
C ALA A 81 20.40 10.65 0.73
N PRO A 82 19.99 9.89 1.77
CA PRO A 82 19.33 8.60 1.57
C PRO A 82 17.98 8.73 0.84
N ALA A 83 17.24 9.83 1.03
CA ALA A 83 16.03 10.09 0.26
C ALA A 83 16.35 10.36 -1.22
N GLY A 84 17.40 11.13 -1.52
CA GLY A 84 17.85 11.39 -2.88
C GLY A 84 18.24 10.12 -3.64
N ASP A 85 18.93 9.20 -2.97
CA ASP A 85 19.31 7.89 -3.55
C ASP A 85 18.07 7.07 -3.92
N LEU A 86 17.11 6.97 -2.99
CA LEU A 86 15.87 6.22 -3.21
C LEU A 86 15.00 6.86 -4.33
N ILE A 87 14.94 8.18 -4.39
CA ILE A 87 14.24 8.90 -5.47
C ILE A 87 14.90 8.63 -6.81
N SER A 88 16.23 8.68 -6.88
CA SER A 88 16.98 8.43 -8.12
C SER A 88 16.74 7.01 -8.65
N GLU A 89 16.65 6.03 -7.75
CA GLU A 89 16.30 4.65 -8.10
C GLU A 89 14.86 4.54 -8.65
N ILE A 90 13.90 5.20 -8.01
CA ILE A 90 12.51 5.28 -8.46
C ILE A 90 12.40 5.95 -9.82
N ASP A 91 13.12 7.06 -10.05
CA ASP A 91 13.13 7.79 -11.32
C ASP A 91 13.74 6.93 -12.43
N ALA A 92 14.85 6.22 -12.14
CA ALA A 92 15.41 5.26 -13.08
C ALA A 92 14.41 4.14 -13.43
N ALA A 93 13.61 3.67 -12.45
CA ALA A 93 12.55 2.72 -12.70
C ALA A 93 11.41 3.32 -13.53
N LEU A 94 10.99 4.57 -13.29
CA LEU A 94 9.97 5.26 -14.09
C LEU A 94 10.40 5.38 -15.55
N VAL A 95 11.64 5.81 -15.80
CA VAL A 95 12.21 5.94 -17.15
C VAL A 95 12.28 4.60 -17.86
N ARG A 96 12.84 3.57 -17.20
CA ARG A 96 12.97 2.22 -17.81
C ARG A 96 11.62 1.60 -18.20
N ASN A 97 10.55 1.93 -17.48
CA ASN A 97 9.23 1.37 -17.74
C ASN A 97 8.33 2.25 -18.62
N ASN A 98 8.82 3.40 -19.11
CA ASN A 98 8.01 4.39 -19.86
C ASN A 98 6.75 4.88 -19.11
N LEU A 99 6.78 4.86 -17.78
CA LEU A 99 5.61 5.14 -16.92
C LEU A 99 5.44 6.64 -16.59
N SER A 100 6.25 7.51 -17.19
CA SER A 100 6.05 8.96 -17.13
C SER A 100 4.83 9.44 -17.93
N PHE A 101 4.34 8.64 -18.90
CA PHE A 101 3.22 9.00 -19.78
C PHE A 101 1.86 8.40 -19.36
N ILE A 102 1.85 7.29 -18.62
CA ILE A 102 0.61 6.60 -18.24
C ILE A 102 0.25 6.96 -16.80
N LEU A 103 -0.63 7.96 -16.66
CA LEU A 103 -1.24 8.31 -15.37
C LEU A 103 -2.55 7.53 -15.21
N CYS A 104 -2.64 6.70 -14.17
CA CYS A 104 -3.94 6.13 -13.76
C CYS A 104 -4.82 7.26 -13.21
N ARG A 105 -6.16 7.13 -13.32
CA ARG A 105 -7.14 8.15 -12.89
C ARG A 105 -6.83 8.83 -11.54
N PHE A 106 -6.51 8.03 -10.51
CA PHE A 106 -6.27 8.51 -9.15
C PHE A 106 -4.81 8.94 -8.86
N SER A 107 -3.90 8.85 -9.85
CA SER A 107 -2.49 9.24 -9.65
C SER A 107 -2.26 10.75 -9.57
N GLY A 108 -3.24 11.57 -9.94
CA GLY A 108 -3.20 13.03 -9.86
C GLY A 108 -4.15 13.64 -8.84
N GLU A 109 -4.85 12.83 -8.03
CA GLU A 109 -5.76 13.34 -7.02
C GLU A 109 -5.03 13.92 -5.80
N SER A 110 -5.68 14.92 -5.18
CA SER A 110 -5.27 15.51 -3.92
C SER A 110 -5.92 14.74 -2.78
N PHE A 111 -5.11 14.06 -1.97
CA PHE A 111 -5.59 13.37 -0.77
C PHE A 111 -5.36 14.24 0.48
N ASN A 112 -6.40 14.47 1.26
CA ASN A 112 -6.31 15.21 2.52
C ASN A 112 -6.02 14.24 3.68
N THR A 113 -5.02 14.55 4.50
CA THR A 113 -4.69 13.75 5.69
C THR A 113 -5.82 13.71 6.74
N ALA A 114 -6.82 14.59 6.63
CA ALA A 114 -8.00 14.61 7.50
C ALA A 114 -9.05 13.54 7.13
N ASP A 115 -9.00 12.98 5.92
CA ASP A 115 -10.02 12.06 5.40
C ASP A 115 -9.41 10.70 5.05
N LEU A 116 -10.05 9.62 5.49
CA LEU A 116 -9.67 8.26 5.14
C LEU A 116 -10.46 7.77 3.93
N ILE A 117 -9.76 7.36 2.89
CA ILE A 117 -10.37 6.77 1.70
C ILE A 117 -10.65 5.30 1.98
N ARG A 118 -11.93 4.89 1.98
CA ARG A 118 -12.29 3.49 2.24
C ARG A 118 -12.41 2.73 0.92
N PRO A 119 -12.08 1.42 0.91
CA PRO A 119 -12.36 0.60 -0.26
C PRO A 119 -13.87 0.48 -0.48
N GLN A 120 -14.26 0.39 -1.75
CA GLN A 120 -15.67 0.21 -2.13
C GLN A 120 -16.07 -1.25 -1.91
N LEU A 121 -16.45 -1.60 -0.68
CA LEU A 121 -16.73 -2.99 -0.28
C LEU A 121 -17.80 -3.66 -1.16
N ALA A 122 -18.83 -2.92 -1.56
CA ALA A 122 -19.86 -3.42 -2.48
C ALA A 122 -19.30 -3.80 -3.86
N GLY A 123 -18.22 -3.16 -4.31
CA GLY A 123 -17.54 -3.46 -5.57
C GLY A 123 -16.72 -4.76 -5.54
N ILE A 124 -16.48 -5.35 -4.37
CA ILE A 124 -15.68 -6.59 -4.25
C ILE A 124 -16.36 -7.75 -4.97
N VAL A 125 -17.69 -7.87 -4.84
CA VAL A 125 -18.44 -8.95 -5.49
C VAL A 125 -18.61 -8.75 -6.98
N LEU A 126 -18.46 -7.52 -7.47
CA LEU A 126 -18.58 -7.17 -8.88
C LEU A 126 -17.24 -7.22 -9.63
N HIS A 127 -16.12 -7.11 -8.91
CA HIS A 127 -14.78 -7.16 -9.48
C HIS A 127 -14.20 -8.57 -9.39
N ALA A 128 -14.10 -9.26 -10.53
CA ALA A 128 -13.76 -10.69 -10.61
C ALA A 128 -12.46 -11.07 -9.86
N LYS A 129 -11.39 -10.27 -9.99
CA LYS A 129 -10.12 -10.55 -9.30
C LYS A 129 -10.25 -10.41 -7.78
N SER A 130 -10.97 -9.38 -7.30
CA SER A 130 -11.19 -9.17 -5.88
C SER A 130 -12.09 -10.25 -5.28
N LEU A 131 -13.14 -10.65 -6.00
CA LEU A 131 -14.02 -11.75 -5.60
C LEU A 131 -13.25 -13.08 -5.53
N ALA A 132 -12.47 -13.40 -6.56
CA ALA A 132 -11.68 -14.63 -6.58
C ALA A 132 -10.68 -14.68 -5.42
N ALA A 133 -9.97 -13.57 -5.16
CA ALA A 133 -9.00 -13.49 -4.07
C ALA A 133 -9.66 -13.64 -2.69
N THR A 134 -10.79 -12.96 -2.47
CA THR A 134 -11.54 -13.07 -1.21
C THR A 134 -12.08 -14.47 -0.99
N MET A 135 -12.69 -15.10 -2.00
CA MET A 135 -13.18 -16.47 -1.94
C MET A 135 -12.05 -17.48 -1.68
N LEU A 136 -10.92 -17.33 -2.37
CA LEU A 136 -9.76 -18.20 -2.16
C LEU A 136 -9.23 -18.08 -0.72
N THR A 137 -9.14 -16.86 -0.19
CA THR A 137 -8.67 -16.61 1.19
C THR A 137 -9.63 -17.21 2.23
N LEU A 138 -10.94 -17.11 2.00
CA LEU A 138 -11.94 -17.73 2.87
C LEU A 138 -11.87 -19.25 2.81
N LEU A 139 -11.74 -19.83 1.61
CA LEU A 139 -11.61 -21.28 1.44
C LEU A 139 -10.36 -21.82 2.14
N THR A 140 -9.21 -21.17 2.00
CA THR A 140 -7.97 -21.59 2.66
C THR A 140 -8.07 -21.48 4.18
N ALA A 141 -8.73 -20.44 4.71
CA ALA A 141 -8.99 -20.30 6.14
C ALA A 141 -9.90 -21.43 6.67
N VAL A 142 -10.99 -21.73 5.97
CA VAL A 142 -11.92 -22.82 6.35
C VAL A 142 -11.22 -24.17 6.32
N VAL A 143 -10.48 -24.47 5.24
CA VAL A 143 -9.71 -25.71 5.11
C VAL A 143 -8.66 -25.80 6.22
N GLY A 144 -7.92 -24.72 6.47
CA GLY A 144 -6.93 -24.65 7.54
C GLY A 144 -7.52 -24.94 8.92
N LEU A 145 -8.63 -24.28 9.27
CA LEU A 145 -9.36 -24.51 10.53
C LEU A 145 -9.89 -25.93 10.65
N TRP A 146 -10.39 -26.51 9.56
CA TRP A 146 -10.87 -27.89 9.56
C TRP A 146 -9.74 -28.90 9.77
N TRP A 147 -8.59 -28.69 9.11
CA TRP A 147 -7.40 -29.52 9.29
C TRP A 147 -6.83 -29.43 10.71
N THR A 148 -6.72 -28.21 11.27
CA THR A 148 -6.25 -28.04 12.65
C THR A 148 -7.20 -28.70 13.65
N ALA A 149 -8.52 -28.54 13.47
CA ALA A 149 -9.52 -29.20 14.31
C ALA A 149 -9.43 -30.74 14.22
N ARG A 150 -9.18 -31.29 13.03
CA ARG A 150 -8.95 -32.74 12.85
C ARG A 150 -7.70 -33.20 13.59
N LEU A 151 -6.57 -32.52 13.44
CA LEU A 151 -5.30 -32.87 14.08
C LEU A 151 -5.40 -32.82 15.61
N LEU A 152 -6.10 -31.82 16.16
CA LEU A 152 -6.34 -31.71 17.60
C LEU A 152 -7.24 -32.84 18.12
N ARG A 153 -8.22 -33.29 17.32
CA ARG A 153 -9.12 -34.41 17.68
C ARG A 153 -8.43 -35.77 17.65
N THR A 154 -7.36 -35.94 16.86
CA THR A 154 -6.61 -37.20 16.72
C THR A 154 -5.49 -37.42 17.74
N ARG A 155 -5.30 -36.53 18.73
CA ARG A 155 -4.42 -36.79 19.87
C ARG A 155 -5.23 -37.33 21.05
N PRO A 156 -5.43 -38.66 21.20
CA PRO A 156 -5.85 -39.22 22.46
C PRO A 156 -4.74 -38.96 23.48
N GLY A 157 -5.06 -38.26 24.58
CA GLY A 157 -4.15 -38.12 25.70
C GLY A 157 -3.94 -39.47 26.36
N TRP A 158 -2.75 -40.04 26.18
CA TRP A 158 -2.15 -41.11 26.97
C TRP A 158 -0.66 -40.83 27.09
#